data_AF-A0A9P5VZ79-F1
#
_entry.id   AF-A0A9P5VZ79-F1
#
_cell.length_a   1.000
_cell.length_b   1.000
_cell.length_c   1.000
_cell.angle_alpha   90.00
_cell.angle_beta   90.00
_cell.angle_gamma   90.00
#
_symmetry.space_group_name_H-M   'P 1'
#
loop_
_entity.id
_entity.type
_entity.pdbx_description
1 polymer ?
#
loop_
_entity_poly.entity_id
_entity_poly.type
_entity_poly.pdbx_seq_one_letter_code
_entity_poly.pdbx_strand_id
1 'polypeptide(L)'
;MTGSANTNQPSQASDEAPIPRAHAQYSKKAKVVDKNTELDSDQEESEEEEEDEYEKRIARTGCAAENEALQLCYAEKHDWRACQDAMKAFRECWARNGNIQAEE
;
A
#
# COMPACT_ATOMS: atom_id res chain seq x y z
N MET A 1 -30.19 51.49 -11.65
CA MET A 1 -28.77 51.76 -11.33
C MET A 1 -28.42 50.88 -10.15
N THR A 2 -27.38 50.06 -10.33
CA THR A 2 -26.50 49.41 -9.31
C THR A 2 -27.20 48.63 -8.18
N GLY A 3 -26.94 47.35 -7.94
CA GLY A 3 -25.78 46.51 -8.29
C GLY A 3 -25.72 45.40 -7.22
N SER A 4 -25.33 44.21 -7.65
CA SER A 4 -25.23 42.99 -6.86
C SER A 4 -24.33 43.09 -5.63
N ALA A 5 -24.66 42.34 -4.58
CA ALA A 5 -23.68 41.78 -3.66
C ALA A 5 -24.19 40.44 -3.09
N ASN A 6 -24.02 39.38 -3.88
CA ASN A 6 -23.97 38.01 -3.39
C ASN A 6 -22.50 37.69 -3.11
N THR A 7 -22.14 37.58 -1.84
CA THR A 7 -20.83 37.07 -1.43
C THR A 7 -20.94 36.58 0.01
N ASN A 8 -21.10 35.27 0.19
CA ASN A 8 -20.18 34.56 1.08
C ASN A 8 -20.13 33.09 0.71
N GLN A 9 -19.03 32.74 0.04
CA GLN A 9 -18.60 31.40 -0.31
C GLN A 9 -17.57 31.00 0.75
N PRO A 10 -17.79 29.95 1.56
CA PRO A 10 -16.72 29.42 2.39
C PRO A 10 -15.72 28.68 1.50
N SER A 11 -14.51 29.24 1.42
CA SER A 11 -13.36 28.74 0.69
C SER A 11 -12.61 27.65 1.47
N GLN A 12 -12.33 26.53 0.80
CA GLN A 12 -11.07 25.74 0.84
C GLN A 12 -10.69 25.13 2.20
N ALA A 13 -10.84 23.82 2.44
CA ALA A 13 -10.01 22.71 1.94
C ALA A 13 -8.50 22.87 2.24
N SER A 14 -8.05 22.24 3.32
CA SER A 14 -6.66 21.76 3.50
C SER A 14 -6.62 20.70 4.60
N ASP A 15 -7.29 19.58 4.38
CA ASP A 15 -7.10 18.34 5.15
C ASP A 15 -5.83 17.64 4.65
N GLU A 16 -4.65 18.17 5.04
CA GLU A 16 -3.41 17.40 5.01
C GLU A 16 -3.28 16.69 6.36
N ALA A 17 -3.67 15.41 6.39
CA ALA A 17 -3.33 14.53 7.49
C ALA A 17 -1.80 14.47 7.62
N PRO A 18 -1.23 14.65 8.82
CA PRO A 18 0.21 14.62 8.99
C PRO A 18 0.75 13.22 8.69
N ILE A 19 1.54 13.10 7.62
CA ILE A 19 2.34 11.91 7.35
C ILE A 19 3.26 11.67 8.56
N PRO A 20 3.19 10.53 9.27
CA PRO A 20 4.10 10.25 10.36
C PRO A 20 5.54 10.22 9.82
N ARG A 21 6.33 11.19 10.27
CA ARG A 21 7.75 11.36 9.98
C ARG A 21 8.49 10.08 10.37
N ALA A 22 9.11 9.44 9.39
CA ALA A 22 9.84 8.18 9.53
C ALA A 22 10.79 8.16 10.75
N HIS A 23 10.75 7.05 11.50
CA HIS A 23 11.68 6.76 12.59
C HIS A 23 13.08 6.46 12.03
N ALA A 24 13.86 7.51 11.80
CA ALA A 24 15.29 7.39 11.51
C ALA A 24 16.07 7.08 12.80
N GLN A 25 16.02 5.84 13.29
CA GLN A 25 17.04 5.28 14.19
C GLN A 25 17.18 3.75 14.00
N TYR A 26 17.48 3.31 12.79
CA TYR A 26 18.21 2.04 12.66
C TYR A 26 19.63 2.29 13.17
N SER A 27 19.83 2.05 14.47
CA SER A 27 21.14 2.06 15.09
C SER A 27 22.01 1.03 14.38
N LYS A 28 22.99 1.51 13.62
CA LYS A 28 24.09 0.71 13.07
C LYS A 28 24.83 0.06 14.22
N LYS A 29 24.42 -1.14 14.63
CA LYS A 29 25.32 -2.04 15.35
C LYS A 29 26.27 -2.64 14.32
N ALA A 30 27.39 -1.96 14.10
CA ALA A 30 28.56 -2.57 13.49
C ALA A 30 29.03 -3.69 14.42
N LYS A 31 28.66 -4.93 14.12
CA LYS A 31 29.31 -6.10 14.72
C LYS A 31 30.68 -6.21 14.05
N VAL A 32 31.71 -6.02 14.85
CA VAL A 32 33.08 -6.44 14.52
C VAL A 32 33.02 -7.93 14.20
N VAL A 33 33.46 -8.30 13.00
CA VAL A 33 33.61 -9.71 12.60
C VAL A 33 34.93 -10.18 13.20
N ASP A 34 34.86 -10.82 14.37
CA ASP A 34 35.94 -11.65 14.87
C ASP A 34 35.85 -13.02 14.17
N LYS A 35 36.89 -13.29 13.39
CA LYS A 35 37.02 -14.41 12.45
C LYS A 35 37.57 -15.63 13.18
N ASN A 36 36.70 -16.56 13.61
CA ASN A 36 36.90 -18.03 13.67
C ASN A 36 35.93 -18.70 14.67
N THR A 37 34.87 -19.30 14.14
CA THR A 37 34.29 -20.56 14.67
C THR A 37 33.62 -21.27 13.50
N GLU A 38 34.26 -22.31 12.97
CA GLU A 38 33.59 -23.38 12.22
C GLU A 38 32.59 -24.07 13.16
N LEU A 39 31.38 -24.32 12.68
CA LEU A 39 30.58 -25.52 12.97
C LEU A 39 29.29 -25.48 12.15
N ASP A 40 29.20 -26.44 11.24
CA ASP A 40 28.06 -26.83 10.41
C ASP A 40 26.69 -26.68 11.08
N SER A 41 25.78 -26.05 10.35
CA SER A 41 24.39 -26.48 10.30
C SER A 41 23.88 -26.15 8.91
N ASP A 42 23.72 -27.18 8.09
CA ASP A 42 22.84 -27.17 6.93
C ASP A 42 21.52 -26.50 7.32
N GLN A 43 21.28 -25.33 6.75
CA GLN A 43 19.96 -24.82 6.52
C GLN A 43 19.98 -24.21 5.13
N GLU A 44 19.72 -25.05 4.13
CA GLU A 44 18.92 -24.63 2.97
C GLU A 44 17.59 -24.12 3.55
N GLU A 45 17.55 -22.86 3.95
CA GLU A 45 16.32 -22.09 4.00
C GLU A 45 16.40 -21.21 2.77
N SER A 46 15.52 -21.53 1.83
CA SER A 46 15.41 -20.98 0.49
C SER A 46 15.62 -19.48 0.46
N GLU A 47 16.07 -19.00 -0.69
CA GLU A 47 15.88 -17.65 -1.20
C GLU A 47 14.37 -17.32 -1.28
N GLU A 48 13.64 -17.40 -0.16
CA GLU A 48 12.34 -16.77 0.04
C GLU A 48 12.61 -15.28 0.09
N GLU A 49 12.82 -14.72 -1.09
CA GLU A 49 12.74 -13.29 -1.37
C GLU A 49 11.54 -12.72 -0.58
N GLU A 50 11.77 -11.60 0.13
CA GLU A 50 10.81 -10.93 1.01
C GLU A 50 9.54 -10.48 0.25
N GLU A 51 8.68 -11.40 -0.16
CA GLU A 51 7.36 -11.07 -0.63
C GLU A 51 6.56 -10.59 0.59
N ASP A 52 6.16 -9.33 0.57
CA ASP A 52 5.56 -8.67 1.71
C ASP A 52 4.24 -9.36 2.12
N GLU A 53 3.83 -9.18 3.37
CA GLU A 53 2.62 -9.82 3.90
C GLU A 53 1.37 -9.43 3.10
N TYR A 54 1.37 -8.22 2.52
CA TYR A 54 0.26 -7.70 1.73
C TYR A 54 0.13 -8.46 0.41
N GLU A 55 1.20 -8.65 -0.33
CA GLU A 55 1.25 -9.34 -1.61
C GLU A 55 0.91 -10.82 -1.43
N LYS A 56 1.47 -11.47 -0.39
CA LYS A 56 1.09 -12.82 0.03
C LYS A 56 -0.41 -12.95 0.32
N ARG A 57 -1.03 -11.92 0.92
CA ARG A 57 -2.48 -11.92 1.18
C ARG A 57 -3.26 -11.75 -0.12
N ILE A 58 -2.88 -10.82 -0.98
CA ILE A 58 -3.55 -10.59 -2.27
C ILE A 58 -3.48 -11.85 -3.14
N ALA A 59 -2.34 -12.52 -3.23
CA ALA A 59 -2.20 -13.78 -3.96
C ALA A 59 -3.20 -14.85 -3.50
N ARG A 60 -3.44 -14.95 -2.18
CA ARG A 60 -4.39 -15.90 -1.59
C ARG A 60 -5.86 -15.54 -1.82
N THR A 61 -6.18 -14.29 -2.19
CA THR A 61 -7.56 -13.83 -2.37
C THR A 61 -8.18 -14.29 -3.70
N GLY A 62 -7.36 -14.72 -4.66
CA GLY A 62 -7.78 -15.02 -6.04
C GLY A 62 -8.16 -13.78 -6.87
N CYS A 63 -7.77 -12.57 -6.42
CA CYS A 63 -8.05 -11.29 -7.07
C CYS A 63 -6.78 -10.50 -7.40
N ALA A 64 -5.64 -11.19 -7.54
CA ALA A 64 -4.34 -10.56 -7.79
C ALA A 64 -4.31 -9.78 -9.11
N ALA A 65 -4.96 -10.28 -10.16
CA ALA A 65 -5.01 -9.61 -11.47
C ALA A 65 -5.74 -8.26 -11.40
N GLU A 66 -6.91 -8.22 -10.74
CA GLU A 66 -7.64 -6.97 -10.56
C GLU A 66 -6.91 -5.99 -9.62
N ASN A 67 -6.17 -6.51 -8.63
CA ASN A 67 -5.30 -5.69 -7.78
C ASN A 67 -4.14 -5.07 -8.58
N GLU A 68 -3.45 -5.86 -9.41
CA GLU A 68 -2.37 -5.39 -10.27
C GLU A 68 -2.89 -4.34 -11.27
N ALA A 69 -4.04 -4.57 -11.90
CA ALA A 69 -4.67 -3.59 -12.79
C ALA A 69 -4.97 -2.26 -12.08
N LEU A 70 -5.38 -2.31 -10.81
CA LEU A 70 -5.59 -1.11 -10.00
C LEU A 70 -4.27 -0.40 -9.68
N GLN A 71 -3.23 -1.15 -9.30
CA GLN A 71 -1.90 -0.60 -9.04
C GLN A 71 -1.31 0.06 -10.29
N LEU A 72 -1.41 -0.59 -11.45
CA LEU A 72 -0.96 -0.06 -12.74
C LEU A 72 -1.72 1.21 -13.13
N CYS A 73 -3.04 1.25 -12.96
CA CYS A 73 -3.81 2.47 -13.22
C CYS A 73 -3.33 3.65 -12.36
N TYR A 74 -3.05 3.40 -11.07
CA TYR A 74 -2.51 4.43 -10.20
C TYR A 74 -1.06 4.80 -10.55
N ALA A 75 -0.23 3.84 -10.95
CA ALA A 75 1.14 4.09 -11.38
C ALA A 75 1.19 4.96 -12.65
N GLU A 76 0.23 4.79 -13.57
CA GLU A 76 0.13 5.60 -14.80
C GLU A 76 -0.46 6.99 -14.54
N LYS A 77 -1.53 7.07 -13.76
CA LYS A 77 -2.31 8.33 -13.60
C LYS A 77 -1.93 9.14 -12.37
N HIS A 78 -1.36 8.50 -11.36
CA HIS A 78 -1.12 9.03 -10.03
C HIS A 78 -2.37 9.66 -9.36
N ASP A 79 -3.56 9.23 -9.79
CA ASP A 79 -4.85 9.67 -9.24
C ASP A 79 -5.81 8.48 -9.14
N TRP A 80 -6.11 8.05 -7.92
CA TRP A 80 -7.02 6.94 -7.65
C TRP A 80 -8.46 7.26 -8.07
N ARG A 81 -8.87 8.54 -8.15
CA ARG A 81 -10.21 8.93 -8.63
C ARG A 81 -10.38 8.64 -10.12
N ALA A 82 -9.29 8.65 -10.89
CA ALA A 82 -9.28 8.29 -12.30
C ALA A 82 -9.24 6.76 -12.53
N CYS A 83 -9.21 5.96 -11.46
CA CYS A 83 -9.13 4.49 -11.48
C CYS A 83 -10.40 3.81 -10.93
N GLN A 84 -11.55 4.49 -10.99
CA GLN A 84 -12.82 3.97 -10.49
C GLN A 84 -13.23 2.63 -11.12
N ASP A 85 -12.94 2.43 -12.40
CA ASP A 85 -13.26 1.19 -13.11
C ASP A 85 -12.41 0.01 -12.60
N ALA A 86 -11.09 0.19 -12.46
CA ALA A 86 -10.20 -0.82 -11.89
C ALA A 86 -10.57 -1.14 -10.43
N MET A 87 -10.92 -0.11 -9.66
CA MET A 87 -11.39 -0.28 -8.28
C MET A 87 -12.71 -1.05 -8.20
N LYS A 88 -13.63 -0.82 -9.15
CA LYS A 88 -14.89 -1.57 -9.25
C LYS A 88 -14.63 -3.04 -9.60
N ALA A 89 -13.76 -3.31 -10.57
CA ALA A 89 -13.38 -4.67 -10.93
C ALA A 89 -12.78 -5.43 -9.73
N PHE A 90 -11.86 -4.80 -9.00
CA PHE A 90 -11.27 -5.39 -7.79
C PHE A 90 -12.33 -5.71 -6.74
N ARG A 91 -13.23 -4.77 -6.42
CA ARG A 91 -14.34 -5.01 -5.47
C ARG A 91 -15.28 -6.13 -5.91
N GLU A 92 -15.58 -6.21 -7.21
CA GLU A 92 -16.43 -7.27 -7.76
C GLU A 92 -15.74 -8.64 -7.66
N CYS A 93 -14.44 -8.74 -7.94
CA CYS A 93 -13.69 -9.97 -7.67
C CYS A 93 -13.70 -10.33 -6.19
N TRP A 94 -13.41 -9.35 -5.33
CA TRP A 94 -13.32 -9.53 -3.90
C TRP A 94 -14.63 -10.08 -3.30
N ALA A 95 -15.77 -9.53 -3.73
CA ALA A 95 -17.08 -10.01 -3.34
C ALA A 95 -17.39 -11.42 -3.87
N ARG A 96 -17.05 -11.72 -5.13
CA ARG A 96 -17.23 -13.06 -5.73
C ARG A 96 -16.44 -14.15 -5.00
N ASN A 97 -15.24 -13.81 -4.52
CA ASN A 97 -14.37 -14.75 -3.83
C ASN A 97 -14.65 -14.84 -2.32
N GLY A 98 -15.71 -14.15 -1.83
CA GLY A 98 -16.13 -14.24 -0.43
C GLY A 98 -15.14 -13.59 0.53
N ASN A 99 -14.28 -12.69 0.07
CA ASN A 99 -13.30 -12.00 0.90
C ASN A 99 -13.93 -10.90 1.79
N ILE A 100 -15.17 -11.08 2.24
CA ILE A 100 -15.92 -10.07 2.97
C ILE A 100 -15.36 -9.99 4.40
N GLN A 101 -14.39 -9.12 4.62
CA GLN A 101 -13.96 -8.77 5.97
C GLN A 101 -14.88 -7.67 6.47
N ALA A 102 -15.62 -7.96 7.55
CA ALA A 102 -16.17 -6.92 8.39
C ALA A 102 -15.01 -6.42 9.25
N GLU A 103 -14.43 -5.28 8.89
CA GLU A 103 -13.57 -4.55 9.82
C GLU A 103 -14.50 -3.94 10.88
N GLU A 104 -14.37 -4.43 12.12
CA GLU A 104 -15.02 -3.90 13.33
C GLU A 104 -14.22 -2.72 13.90
#